data_AF-A0A1I7VPX1-F1
#
_entry.id   AF-A0A1I7VPX1-F1
#
_cell.length_a   1.000
_cell.length_b   1.000
_cell.length_c   1.000
_cell.angle_alpha   90.00
_cell.angle_beta   90.00
_cell.angle_gamma   90.00
#
_symmetry.space_group_name_H-M   'P 1'
#
loop_
_entity.id
_entity.type
_entity.pdbx_description
1 polymer ?
#
loop_
_entity_poly.entity_id
_entity_poly.type
_entity_poly.pdbx_seq_one_letter_code
_entity_poly.pdbx_strand_id
1 'polypeptide(L)'
;MHYTIRVISHANDVIPLLHIPPSGKVPLKTETFNIEYRCAGIKTGKFDIQVSFNFDWPSSTNQTKVSLKQEKLCTARTLRGTYT
;
A
#
# COMPACT_ATOMS: atom_id res chain seq x y z
N MET A 1 3.12 -1.12 -22.19
CA MET A 1 3.35 -1.61 -20.83
C MET A 1 2.34 -0.98 -19.89
N HIS A 2 1.40 -1.77 -19.41
CA HIS A 2 0.47 -1.41 -18.37
C HIS A 2 0.95 -1.98 -17.03
N TYR A 3 0.64 -1.27 -15.96
CA TYR A 3 0.81 -1.75 -14.60
C TYR A 3 -0.55 -2.02 -13.98
N THR A 4 -0.58 -2.94 -13.03
CA THR A 4 -1.60 -3.06 -12.00
C THR A 4 -0.90 -3.06 -10.66
N ILE A 5 -1.36 -2.25 -9.71
CA ILE A 5 -0.84 -2.17 -8.36
C ILE A 5 -1.91 -2.61 -7.36
N ARG A 6 -1.49 -3.38 -6.35
CA ARG A 6 -2.31 -3.74 -5.21
C ARG A 6 -1.51 -3.54 -3.94
N VAL A 7 -2.15 -2.99 -2.91
CA VAL A 7 -1.56 -2.86 -1.58
C VAL A 7 -2.34 -3.75 -0.64
N ILE A 8 -1.63 -4.67 0.02
CA ILE A 8 -2.18 -5.65 0.95
C ILE A 8 -1.67 -5.28 2.34
N SER A 9 -2.59 -4.97 3.24
CA SER A 9 -2.33 -4.88 4.67
C SER A 9 -2.88 -6.13 5.33
N HIS A 10 -2.05 -6.89 6.04
CA HIS A 10 -2.47 -8.13 6.69
C HIS A 10 -3.30 -7.89 7.97
N ALA A 11 -3.40 -6.63 8.41
CA ALA A 11 -4.16 -6.23 9.59
C ALA A 11 -5.09 -5.06 9.27
N ASN A 12 -6.32 -5.11 9.80
CA ASN A 12 -7.30 -4.02 9.70
C ASN A 12 -6.87 -2.76 10.47
N ASP A 13 -5.77 -2.82 11.23
CA ASP A 13 -5.21 -1.70 12.00
C ASP A 13 -4.49 -0.67 11.11
N VAL A 14 -4.13 -1.04 9.86
CA VAL A 14 -3.51 -0.13 8.88
C VAL A 14 -4.28 -0.13 7.58
N ILE A 15 -4.74 1.06 7.18
CA ILE A 15 -5.47 1.30 5.94
C ILE A 15 -4.52 1.94 4.93
N PRO A 16 -4.18 1.24 3.82
CA PRO A 16 -3.42 1.83 2.73
C PRO A 16 -4.32 2.65 1.81
N LEU A 17 -3.85 3.83 1.41
CA LEU A 17 -4.51 4.71 0.44
C LEU A 17 -3.55 4.98 -0.71
N LEU A 18 -3.97 4.59 -1.91
CA LEU A 18 -3.18 4.75 -3.12
C LEU A 18 -3.55 6.06 -3.81
N HIS A 19 -2.57 6.94 -4.05
CA HIS A 19 -2.80 8.23 -4.71
C HIS A 19 -2.58 8.19 -6.22
N ILE A 20 -2.69 7.00 -6.82
CA ILE A 20 -2.66 6.77 -8.27
C ILE A 20 -3.73 5.73 -8.65
N PRO A 21 -4.13 5.66 -9.93
CA PRO A 21 -5.00 4.61 -10.40
C PRO A 21 -4.42 3.21 -10.11
N PRO A 22 -5.22 2.24 -9.63
CA PRO A 22 -4.79 0.86 -9.39
C PRO A 22 -4.31 0.14 -10.66
N SER A 23 -4.65 0.64 -11.85
CA SER A 23 -4.11 0.19 -13.12
C SER A 23 -3.93 1.37 -14.06
N GLY A 24 -2.94 1.30 -14.94
CA GLY A 24 -2.62 2.39 -15.85
C GLY A 24 -1.49 2.04 -16.81
N LYS A 25 -1.10 3.01 -17.64
CA LYS A 25 0.09 2.89 -18.48
C LYS A 25 1.32 3.31 -17.68
N VAL A 26 2.42 2.58 -17.83
CA VAL A 26 3.69 2.97 -17.21
C VAL A 26 4.20 4.25 -17.91
N PRO A 27 4.53 5.31 -17.17
CA PRO A 27 5.07 6.54 -17.74
C PRO A 27 6.38 6.31 -18.51
N LEU A 28 6.59 7.09 -19.58
CA LEU A 28 7.83 7.06 -20.37
C LEU A 28 8.98 7.83 -19.68
N LYS A 29 8.65 8.73 -18.76
CA LYS A 29 9.58 9.48 -17.93
C LYS A 29 9.36 9.09 -16.47
N THR A 30 10.37 9.27 -15.64
CA THR A 30 10.23 9.03 -14.20
C THR A 30 9.17 9.94 -13.60
N GLU A 31 8.21 9.34 -12.91
CA GLU A 31 7.17 10.05 -12.15
C GLU A 31 7.16 9.54 -10.70
N THR A 32 6.67 10.38 -9.80
CA THR A 32 6.55 10.05 -8.38
C THR A 32 5.08 9.83 -8.03
N PHE A 33 4.81 8.81 -7.22
CA PHE A 33 3.49 8.56 -6.65
C PHE A 33 3.60 8.35 -5.15
N ASN A 34 2.48 8.50 -4.46
CA ASN A 34 2.39 8.33 -3.01
C ASN A 34 1.44 7.19 -2.64
N ILE A 35 1.82 6.48 -1.58
CA ILE A 35 0.94 5.56 -0.85
C ILE A 35 0.91 6.06 0.59
N GLU A 36 -0.28 6.38 1.09
CA GLU A 36 -0.48 6.78 2.48
C GLU A 36 -0.87 5.55 3.32
N TYR A 37 -0.25 5.39 4.49
CA TYR A 37 -0.57 4.32 5.45
C TYR A 37 -1.16 4.91 6.73
N ARG A 38 -2.49 4.82 6.87
CA ARG A 38 -3.21 5.33 8.04
C ARG A 38 -3.34 4.26 9.10
N CYS A 39 -2.84 4.57 10.31
CA CYS A 39 -3.12 3.77 11.49
C CYS A 39 -4.56 4.04 11.96
N ALA A 40 -5.42 3.05 11.82
CA ALA A 40 -6.83 3.11 12.21
C ALA A 40 -7.14 2.22 13.43
N GLY A 41 -6.20 1.35 13.80
CA GLY A 41 -6.33 0.43 14.92
C GLY A 41 -6.16 1.05 16.30
N ILE A 42 -6.63 0.30 17.31
CA ILE A 42 -6.36 0.57 18.73
C ILE A 42 -5.07 -0.11 19.22
N LYS A 43 -4.37 -0.84 18.33
CA LYS A 43 -3.16 -1.58 18.67
C LYS A 43 -1.92 -0.76 18.33
N THR A 44 -1.02 -0.66 19.31
CA THR A 44 0.36 -0.29 19.05
C THR A 44 1.10 -1.52 18.52
N GLY A 45 1.84 -1.37 17.43
CA GLY A 45 2.56 -2.50 16.87
C GLY A 45 3.22 -2.21 15.54
N LYS A 46 3.84 -3.27 15.02
CA LYS A 46 4.42 -3.34 13.69
C LYS A 46 3.51 -4.16 12.79
N PHE A 47 3.20 -3.61 11.63
CA PHE A 47 2.26 -4.18 10.69
C PHE A 47 2.92 -4.36 9.33
N ASP A 48 2.84 -5.58 8.80
CA ASP A 48 3.39 -5.91 7.48
C ASP A 48 2.47 -5.43 6.38
N ILE A 49 3.07 -4.74 5.41
CA ILE A 49 2.41 -4.23 4.22
C ILE A 49 3.13 -4.77 3.01
N GLN A 50 2.38 -5.27 2.04
CA GLN A 50 2.91 -5.68 0.76
C GLN A 50 2.32 -4.83 -0.36
N VAL A 51 3.20 -4.18 -1.11
CA VAL A 51 2.84 -3.51 -2.37
C VAL A 51 3.24 -4.43 -3.52
N SER A 52 2.28 -4.86 -4.31
CA SER A 52 2.50 -5.73 -5.46
C SER A 52 2.19 -5.00 -6.76
N PHE A 53 3.16 -4.97 -7.66
CA PHE A 53 3.03 -4.52 -9.03
C PHE A 53 3.04 -5.71 -9.97
N ASN A 54 2.10 -5.71 -10.92
CA ASN A 54 2.10 -6.62 -12.06
C ASN A 54 2.23 -5.78 -13.31
N PHE A 55 3.20 -6.12 -14.16
CA PHE A 55 3.39 -5.49 -15.46
C PHE A 55 3.09 -6.50 -16.56
N ASP A 56 2.38 -6.06 -17.59
CA ASP A 56 2.01 -6.88 -18.76
C ASP A 56 3.16 -7.12 -19.77
N TRP A 57 4.39 -6.73 -19.40
CA TRP A 57 5.61 -6.87 -20.18
C TRP A 57 6.52 -7.95 -19.55
N PRO A 58 7.21 -8.80 -20.36
CA PRO A 58 7.29 -8.79 -21.82
C PRO A 58 6.11 -9.39 -22.58
N SER A 59 5.20 -10.11 -21.91
CA SER A 59 3.93 -10.56 -22.50
C SER A 59 2.80 -10.61 -21.47
N SER A 60 1.56 -10.60 -21.96
CA SER A 60 0.37 -10.73 -21.11
C SER A 60 0.28 -12.10 -20.40
N THR A 61 0.95 -13.12 -20.93
CA THR A 61 1.07 -14.47 -20.35
C THR A 61 2.22 -14.57 -19.35
N ASN A 62 3.35 -13.90 -19.62
CA ASN A 62 4.56 -13.90 -18.79
C ASN A 62 4.74 -12.53 -18.14
N GLN A 63 3.80 -12.19 -17.26
CA GLN A 63 3.80 -10.92 -16.57
C GLN A 63 4.97 -10.82 -15.59
N THR A 64 5.58 -9.63 -15.52
CA THR A 64 6.58 -9.34 -14.50
C THR A 64 5.88 -8.94 -13.20
N LYS A 65 6.15 -9.68 -12.11
CA LYS A 65 5.60 -9.41 -10.78
C LYS A 65 6.68 -8.87 -9.87
N VAL A 66 6.44 -7.71 -9.28
CA VAL A 66 7.32 -7.08 -8.29
C VAL A 66 6.55 -6.94 -6.99
N SER A 67 7.15 -7.38 -5.88
CA SER A 67 6.54 -7.22 -4.56
C SER A 67 7.51 -6.53 -3.63
N LEU A 68 7.07 -5.42 -3.05
CA LEU A 68 7.78 -4.66 -2.04
C LEU A 68 7.15 -4.94 -0.69
N LYS A 69 7.92 -5.57 0.20
CA LYS A 69 7.54 -5.77 1.60
C LYS A 69 7.97 -4.56 2.42
N GLN A 70 7.06 -4.04 3.22
CA GLN A 70 7.24 -2.86 4.05
C GLN A 70 6.65 -3.12 5.43
N GLU A 71 7.13 -2.37 6.42
CA GLU A 71 6.64 -2.44 7.78
C GLU A 71 6.16 -1.06 8.20
N LYS A 72 4.93 -0.99 8.74
CA LYS A 72 4.37 0.24 9.32
C LYS A 72 4.30 0.10 10.83
N LEU A 73 4.96 1.02 11.51
CA LEU A 73 4.81 1.20 12.95
C LEU A 73 3.60 2.10 13.22
N CYS A 74 2.70 1.63 14.08
CA CYS A 74 1.53 2.37 14.52
C CYS A 74 1.51 2.44 16.05
N THR A 75 1.03 3.55 16.56
CA THR A 75 0.72 3.75 17.98
C THR A 75 -0.79 3.82 18.16
N ALA A 76 -1.28 3.13 19.18
CA ALA A 76 -2.68 3.18 19.57
C ALA A 76 -3.10 4.63 19.82
N ARG A 77 -4.23 5.04 19.26
CA ARG A 77 -4.86 6.30 19.68
C ARG A 77 -5.34 6.11 21.10
N THR A 78 -4.77 6.87 22.03
CA THR A 78 -5.32 6.96 23.38
C THR A 78 -6.69 7.60 23.25
N LEU A 79 -7.76 6.82 23.40
CA LEU A 79 -9.08 7.37 23.70
C LEU A 79 -8.95 7.99 25.10
N ARG A 80 -8.47 9.24 25.19
CA ARG A 80 -8.65 10.05 26.38
C ARG A 80 -10.16 10.28 26.48
N GLY A 81 -10.84 9.39 27.21
CA GLY A 81 -12.16 9.66 27.73
C GLY A 81 -12.04 10.88 28.61
N THR A 82 -12.31 12.06 28.07
CA THR A 82 -12.68 13.22 28.87
C THR A 82 -14.06 12.90 29.44
N TYR A 83 -14.08 12.19 30.56
CA TYR A 83 -15.22 12.23 31.48
C TYR A 83 -15.21 13.63 32.09
N THR A 84 -15.95 14.55 31.47
CA THR A 84 -16.41 15.80 32.08
C THR A 84 -17.46 15.49 33.13
#